data_AF-A0A5K1EBV7-F1
#
_entry.id   AF-A0A5K1EBV7-F1
#
_cell.length_a   1.000
_cell.length_b   1.000
_cell.length_c   1.000
_cell.angle_alpha   90.00
_cell.angle_beta   90.00
_cell.angle_gamma   90.00
#
_symmetry.space_group_name_H-M   'P 1'
#
loop_
_entity.id
_entity.type
_entity.pdbx_description
1 polymer ?
#
loop_
_entity_poly.entity_id
_entity_poly.type
_entity_poly.pdbx_seq_one_letter_code
_entity_poly.pdbx_strand_id
1 'polypeptide(L)' 'IPKEVLHKYPSTLLHSLEGMPDLDWEKLMKLQCKDGSFLFSPSSTAFALMQTKDEGCSRYLSGIVRRFSGG' A
#
# COMPACT_ATOMS: atom_id res chain seq x y z
N ILE A 1 2.00 -10.80 14.47
CA ILE A 1 1.81 -10.94 13.00
C ILE A 1 3.10 -11.54 12.43
N PRO A 2 3.03 -12.59 11.59
CA PRO A 2 4.23 -13.17 10.97
C PRO A 2 4.80 -12.21 9.90
N LYS A 3 5.67 -11.29 10.34
CA LYS A 3 6.26 -10.23 9.50
C LYS A 3 7.09 -10.79 8.33
N GLU A 4 7.72 -11.95 8.48
CA GLU A 4 8.49 -12.55 7.37
C GLU A 4 7.60 -12.92 6.19
N VAL A 5 6.39 -13.41 6.45
CA VAL A 5 5.42 -13.76 5.40
C VAL A 5 4.90 -12.50 4.70
N LEU A 6 4.62 -11.44 5.47
CA LEU A 6 4.15 -10.15 4.96
C LEU A 6 5.10 -9.54 3.92
N HIS A 7 6.41 -9.62 4.15
CA HIS A 7 7.41 -9.01 3.26
C HIS A 7 7.83 -9.91 2.08
N LYS A 8 7.35 -11.16 2.05
CA LYS A 8 7.77 -12.15 1.05
C LYS A 8 6.67 -12.53 0.08
N TYR A 9 5.41 -12.56 0.54
CA TYR A 9 4.28 -13.02 -0.25
C TYR A 9 3.12 -12.02 -0.20
N PRO A 10 2.40 -11.82 -1.32
CA PRO A 10 1.13 -11.12 -1.30
C PRO A 10 0.18 -11.82 -0.31
N SER A 11 -0.31 -11.07 0.67
CA SER A 11 -1.22 -11.59 1.69
C SER A 11 -2.26 -10.54 2.05
N THR A 12 -3.35 -10.97 2.70
CA THR A 12 -4.42 -10.08 3.16
C THR A 12 -3.92 -9.02 4.15
N LEU A 13 -2.78 -9.25 4.79
CA LEU A 13 -2.12 -8.31 5.69
C LEU A 13 -1.69 -7.01 4.98
N LEU A 14 -1.46 -7.02 3.67
CA LEU A 14 -1.17 -5.83 2.86
C LEU A 14 -2.34 -4.83 2.84
N HIS A 15 -3.57 -5.25 3.20
CA HIS A 15 -4.73 -4.36 3.25
C HIS A 15 -4.73 -3.41 4.45
N SER A 16 -3.87 -3.64 5.45
CA SER A 16 -3.89 -2.93 6.74
C SER A 16 -2.50 -2.53 7.22
N LEU A 17 -1.61 -2.09 6.31
CA LEU A 17 -0.23 -1.70 6.65
C LEU A 17 -0.17 -0.52 7.63
N GLU A 18 -1.18 0.35 7.61
CA GLU A 18 -1.29 1.54 8.49
C GLU A 18 -1.32 1.20 9.99
N GLY A 19 -1.67 -0.04 10.34
CA GLY A 19 -1.71 -0.54 11.72
C GLY A 19 -0.48 -1.34 12.15
N MET A 20 0.57 -1.42 11.32
CA MET A 20 1.70 -2.32 11.55
C MET A 20 3.01 -1.56 11.81
N PRO A 21 3.72 -1.83 12.92
CA PRO A 21 5.03 -1.24 13.18
C PRO A 21 6.16 -1.99 12.45
N ASP A 22 7.32 -1.32 12.31
CA ASP A 22 8.58 -1.83 11.74
C ASP A 22 8.40 -2.59 10.42
N LEU A 23 7.94 -1.86 9.41
CA LEU A 23 7.79 -2.34 8.05
C LEU A 23 9.04 -2.07 7.22
N ASP A 24 9.46 -3.06 6.44
CA ASP A 24 10.52 -2.95 5.45
C ASP A 24 9.90 -2.56 4.10
N TRP A 25 9.88 -1.26 3.84
CA TRP A 25 9.27 -0.68 2.65
C TRP A 25 9.94 -1.14 1.35
N GLU A 26 11.24 -1.43 1.35
CA GLU A 26 11.93 -1.90 0.16
C GLU A 26 11.37 -3.27 -0.30
N LYS A 27 11.08 -4.16 0.65
CA LYS A 27 10.45 -5.45 0.35
C LYS A 27 8.98 -5.29 0.01
N LEU A 28 8.24 -4.45 0.74
CA LEU A 28 6.81 -4.24 0.51
C LEU A 28 6.53 -3.66 -0.88
N MET A 29 7.36 -2.72 -1.36
CA MET A 29 7.18 -2.13 -2.70
C MET A 29 7.26 -3.17 -3.82
N LYS A 30 7.96 -4.30 -3.62
CA LYS A 30 8.00 -5.41 -4.58
C LYS A 30 6.67 -6.19 -4.67
N LEU A 31 5.77 -5.98 -3.69
CA LEU A 31 4.46 -6.62 -3.60
C LEU A 31 3.30 -5.69 -4.01
N GLN A 32 3.60 -4.46 -4.47
CA GLN A 32 2.59 -3.52 -4.94
C GLN A 32 1.79 -4.12 -6.11
N CYS A 33 0.48 -3.88 -6.13
CA CYS A 33 -0.37 -4.27 -7.24
C CYS A 33 -0.07 -3.43 -8.49
N LYS A 34 -0.40 -3.96 -9.67
CA LYS A 34 -0.16 -3.28 -10.97
C LYS A 34 -0.84 -1.92 -11.10
N ASP A 35 -1.92 -1.70 -10.35
CA ASP A 35 -2.66 -0.43 -10.33
C ASP A 35 -2.03 0.61 -9.38
N GLY A 36 -0.97 0.25 -8.66
CA GLY A 36 -0.28 1.09 -7.68
C GLY A 36 -0.77 0.90 -6.24
N SER A 37 -1.75 0.03 -5.99
CA SER A 37 -2.31 -0.19 -4.65
C SER A 37 -1.55 -1.22 -3.83
N PHE A 38 -1.75 -1.17 -2.51
CA PHE A 38 -1.54 -2.29 -1.61
C PHE A 38 -2.87 -3.00 -1.35
N LEU A 39 -3.07 -4.14 -2.02
CA LEU A 39 -4.27 -4.99 -1.93
C LEU A 39 -5.58 -4.21 -2.03
N PHE A 40 -5.65 -3.26 -2.96
CA PHE A 40 -6.80 -2.40 -3.22
C PHE A 40 -7.29 -1.58 -2.01
N SER A 41 -6.45 -1.40 -0.98
CA SER A 41 -6.75 -0.60 0.20
C SER A 41 -6.27 0.83 0.02
N PRO A 42 -7.15 1.85 0.04
CA PRO A 42 -6.74 3.24 0.00
C PRO A 42 -5.95 3.66 1.24
N SER A 43 -6.32 3.21 2.43
CA SER A 43 -5.62 3.56 3.68
C SER A 43 -4.19 3.01 3.70
N SER A 44 -4.04 1.72 3.37
CA SER A 44 -2.73 1.07 3.27
C SER A 44 -1.85 1.72 2.19
N THR A 45 -2.44 2.04 1.03
CA THR A 45 -1.72 2.72 -0.06
C THR A 45 -1.33 4.15 0.30
N ALA A 46 -2.18 4.89 1.02
CA ALA A 46 -1.88 6.22 1.52
C ALA A 46 -0.74 6.18 2.54
N PHE A 47 -0.75 5.22 3.45
CA PHE A 47 0.33 5.01 4.39
C PHE A 47 1.65 4.70 3.68
N ALA A 48 1.63 3.81 2.68
CA ALA A 48 2.80 3.53 1.84
C ALA A 48 3.33 4.80 1.13
N LEU A 49 2.44 5.59 0.52
CA LEU A 49 2.80 6.86 -0.12
C LEU A 49 3.52 7.82 0.85
N MET A 50 3.04 7.92 2.09
CA MET A 50 3.65 8.80 3.09
C MET A 50 5.12 8.44 3.36
N GLN A 51 5.42 7.14 3.37
CA GLN A 51 6.74 6.60 3.71
C GLN A 51 7.71 6.55 2.51
N THR A 52 7.21 6.20 1.32
CA THR A 52 8.07 5.91 0.16
C THR A 52 8.05 6.98 -0.92
N LYS A 53 7.04 7.86 -0.93
CA LYS A 53 6.76 8.82 -2.01
C LYS A 53 6.56 8.15 -3.38
N ASP A 54 6.14 6.88 -3.39
CA ASP A 54 5.96 6.11 -4.61
C ASP A 54 4.89 6.70 -5.56
N GLU A 55 5.23 6.82 -6.84
CA GLU A 55 4.33 7.38 -7.85
C GLU A 55 3.16 6.46 -8.18
N GLY A 56 3.32 5.14 -8.06
CA GLY A 56 2.24 4.16 -8.22
C GLY A 56 1.15 4.37 -7.18
N CYS A 57 1.54 4.48 -5.91
CA CYS A 57 0.64 4.79 -4.80
C CYS A 57 -0.09 6.14 -5.04
N SER A 58 0.65 7.18 -5.43
CA SER A 58 0.08 8.50 -5.72
C SER A 58 -0.94 8.45 -6.87
N ARG A 59 -0.63 7.71 -7.94
CA ARG A 59 -1.51 7.54 -9.10
C ARG A 59 -2.79 6.80 -8.73
N TYR A 60 -2.69 5.73 -7.95
CA TYR A 60 -3.84 4.97 -7.47
C TYR A 60 -4.80 5.86 -6.67
N LEU A 61 -4.26 6.56 -5.67
CA LEU A 61 -5.05 7.43 -4.77
C LEU A 61 -5.66 8.61 -5.52
N SER A 62 -4.90 9.26 -6.41
CA SER A 62 -5.42 10.34 -7.25
C SER A 62 -6.57 9.87 -8.15
N GLY A 63 -6.48 8.63 -8.65
CA GLY A 63 -7.56 7.99 -9.40
C GLY A 63 -8.83 7.81 -8.59
N ILE A 64 -8.71 7.38 -7.33
CA ILE A 64 -9.83 7.23 -6.39
C ILE A 64 -10.45 8.58 -6.07
N VAL A 65 -9.65 9.56 -5.63
CA VAL A 65 -10.14 10.90 -5.26
C VAL A 65 -10.88 11.54 -6.42
N ARG A 66 -10.33 11.44 -7.64
CA ARG A 66 -11.00 11.95 -8.84
C ARG A 66 -12.32 11.22 -9.14
N ARG A 67 -12.36 9.90 -8.95
CA ARG A 67 -13.55 9.08 -9.21
C ARG A 67 -14.70 9.37 -8.25
N PHE A 68 -14.39 9.64 -6.98
CA PHE A 68 -15.38 9.86 -5.92
C PHE A 68 -15.51 11.33 -5.51
N SER A 69 -14.88 12.25 -6.25
CA SER A 69 -14.90 13.70 -5.97
C SER A 69 -14.46 14.07 -4.55
N GLY A 70 -13.49 13.34 -4.02
CA GLY A 70 -13.08 13.42 -2.61
C GLY A 70 -12.84 12.03 -2.03
N GLY A 71 -13.81 11.51 -1.30
CA GLY A 71 -13.79 10.20 -0.65
C GLY A 71 -15.14 9.51 -0.69
#